data_AF-A0A2S0KQT7-F1
#
_entry.id   AF-A0A2S0KQT7-F1
#
_cell.length_a   1.000
_cell.length_b   1.000
_cell.length_c   1.000
_cell.angle_alpha   90.00
_cell.angle_beta   90.00
_cell.angle_gamma   90.00
#
_symmetry.space_group_name_H-M   'P 1'
#
loop_
_entity.id
_entity.type
_entity.pdbx_description
1 polymer ?
#
loop_
_entity_poly.entity_id
_entity_poly.type
_entity_poly.pdbx_seq_one_letter_code
_entity_poly.pdbx_strand_id
1 'polypeptide(L)' 'MECYTELDLESFLQNKMKLADVARCQEHLQVCSTCQGKLHELRRDEELLQALRDSQKLFQRYSN' A
#
# COMPACT_ATOMS: atom_id res chain seq x y z
N MET A 1 -21.65 -0.29 -7.08
CA MET A 1 -20.54 -0.88 -6.31
C MET A 1 -19.87 0.25 -5.58
N GLU A 2 -19.84 0.22 -4.25
CA GLU A 2 -19.15 1.25 -3.46
C GLU A 2 -17.62 1.08 -3.62
N CYS A 3 -16.89 2.18 -3.51
CA CYS A 3 -15.43 2.15 -3.52
C CYS A 3 -14.88 1.58 -2.21
N TYR A 4 -13.72 0.95 -2.28
CA TYR A 4 -12.99 0.55 -1.08
C TYR A 4 -12.53 1.76 -0.28
N THR A 5 -12.52 1.61 1.05
CA THR A 5 -11.95 2.61 1.93
C THR A 5 -10.42 2.59 1.84
N GLU A 6 -9.76 3.64 2.32
CA GLU A 6 -8.30 3.69 2.39
C GLU A 6 -7.74 2.53 3.22
N LEU A 7 -8.36 2.24 4.37
CA LEU A 7 -7.98 1.12 5.24
C LEU A 7 -8.08 -0.25 4.55
N ASP A 8 -9.09 -0.43 3.68
CA ASP A 8 -9.22 -1.67 2.90
C ASP A 8 -8.08 -1.79 1.88
N LEU A 9 -7.74 -0.70 1.20
CA LEU A 9 -6.65 -0.65 0.22
C LEU A 9 -5.27 -0.82 0.88
N GLU A 10 -5.07 -0.27 2.07
CA GLU A 10 -3.89 -0.53 2.89
C GLU A 10 -3.81 -2.00 3.30
N SER A 11 -4.92 -2.58 3.77
CA SER A 11 -5.00 -3.99 4.15
C SER A 11 -4.73 -4.91 2.97
N PHE A 12 -5.18 -4.52 1.78
CA PHE A 12 -4.86 -5.18 0.52
C PHE A 12 -3.36 -5.10 0.19
N LEU A 13 -2.77 -3.89 0.25
CA LEU A 13 -1.35 -3.66 -0.04
C LEU A 13 -0.43 -4.43 0.92
N GLN A 14 -0.79 -4.48 2.20
CA GLN A 14 -0.05 -5.17 3.25
C GLN A 14 -0.31 -6.68 3.32
N ASN A 15 -1.08 -7.26 2.37
CA ASN A 15 -1.48 -8.67 2.37
C ASN A 15 -2.20 -9.13 3.66
N LYS A 16 -2.94 -8.22 4.32
CA LYS A 16 -3.72 -8.49 5.54
C LYS A 16 -5.18 -8.83 5.25
N MET A 17 -5.61 -8.68 4.00
CA MET A 17 -6.97 -8.98 3.58
C MET A 17 -7.17 -10.48 3.37
N LYS A 18 -8.38 -10.99 3.60
CA LYS A 18 -8.70 -12.42 3.36
C LYS A 18 -8.64 -12.72 1.87
N LEU A 19 -8.19 -13.93 1.50
CA LEU A 19 -8.04 -14.33 0.09
C LEU A 19 -9.30 -14.12 -0.76
N ALA A 20 -10.49 -14.43 -0.21
CA ALA A 20 -11.76 -14.23 -0.91
C ALA A 20 -12.09 -12.74 -1.15
N ASP A 21 -11.58 -11.85 -0.31
CA ASP A 21 -11.74 -10.41 -0.46
C ASP A 21 -10.70 -9.87 -1.45
N VAL A 22 -9.49 -10.44 -1.48
CA VAL A 22 -8.39 -10.03 -2.38
C VAL A 22 -8.80 -10.14 -3.84
N ALA A 23 -9.41 -11.26 -4.24
CA ALA A 23 -9.90 -11.45 -5.60
C ALA A 23 -10.92 -10.38 -6.00
N ARG A 24 -11.88 -10.09 -5.11
CA ARG A 24 -12.91 -9.05 -5.35
C ARG A 24 -12.32 -7.64 -5.43
N CYS A 25 -11.33 -7.35 -4.60
CA CYS A 25 -10.62 -6.07 -4.64
C CYS A 25 -9.82 -5.92 -5.95
N GLN A 26 -9.14 -6.99 -6.40
CA GLN A 26 -8.44 -7.01 -7.68
C GLN A 26 -9.37 -6.75 -8.86
N GLU A 27 -10.51 -7.44 -8.92
CA GLU A 27 -11.54 -7.23 -9.94
C GLU A 27 -12.05 -5.78 -9.93
N HIS A 28 -12.30 -5.21 -8.75
CA HIS A 28 -12.73 -3.82 -8.62
C HIS A 28 -11.65 -2.83 -9.09
N LEU A 29 -10.38 -3.06 -8.73
CA LEU A 29 -9.26 -2.21 -9.12
C LEU A 29 -9.04 -2.15 -10.63
N GLN A 30 -9.46 -3.17 -11.39
CA GLN A 30 -9.39 -3.17 -12.85
C GLN A 30 -10.36 -2.17 -13.50
N VAL A 31 -11.46 -1.82 -12.82
CA VAL A 31 -12.53 -0.99 -13.37
C VAL A 31 -12.71 0.34 -12.63
N CYS A 32 -12.15 0.49 -11.42
CA CYS A 32 -12.28 1.67 -10.59
C CYS A 32 -10.96 2.46 -10.51
N SER A 33 -10.83 3.46 -11.39
CA SER A 33 -9.65 4.35 -11.44
C SER A 33 -9.42 5.11 -10.13
N THR A 34 -10.47 5.45 -9.39
CA THR A 34 -10.36 6.12 -8.09
C THR A 34 -9.64 5.24 -7.07
N CYS A 35 -10.05 3.97 -6.94
CA CYS A 35 -9.39 3.03 -6.03
C CYS A 35 -7.97 2.70 -6.50
N GLN A 36 -7.74 2.62 -7.81
CA GLN A 36 -6.42 2.42 -8.38
C GLN A 36 -5.47 3.59 -8.07
N GLY A 37 -5.94 4.83 -8.19
CA GLY A 37 -5.19 6.04 -7.86
C GLY A 37 -4.78 6.09 -6.39
N LYS A 38 -5.74 5.81 -5.49
CA LYS A 38 -5.46 5.72 -4.04
C LYS A 38 -4.46 4.62 -3.71
N LEU A 39 -4.61 3.43 -4.31
CA LEU A 39 -3.66 2.33 -4.08
C LEU A 39 -2.25 2.70 -4.55
N HIS A 40 -2.13 3.45 -5.65
CA HIS A 40 -0.85 3.93 -6.14
C HIS A 40 -0.24 4.98 -5.19
N GLU A 41 -1.04 5.89 -4.64
CA GLU A 41 -0.61 6.84 -3.60
C GLU A 41 -0.06 6.11 -2.37
N LEU A 42 -0.83 5.17 -1.82
CA LEU A 42 -0.41 4.37 -0.67
C LEU A 42 0.90 3.61 -0.92
N ARG A 43 1.09 3.06 -2.12
CA ARG A 43 2.34 2.38 -2.50
C ARG A 43 3.54 3.33 -2.50
N ARG A 44 3.39 4.54 -3.04
CA ARG A 44 4.46 5.55 -3.02
C ARG A 44 4.84 5.95 -1.60
N ASP A 45 3.85 6.10 -0.74
CA ASP A 45 4.09 6.44 0.67
C ASP A 45 4.83 5.32 1.40
N GLU A 46 4.49 4.05 1.14
CA GLU A 46 5.20 2.90 1.68
C GLU A 46 6.67 2.85 1.23
N GLU A 47 6.92 3.09 -0.07
CA GLU A 47 8.28 3.17 -0.64
C GLU A 47 9.10 4.30 -0.01
N LEU A 48 8.49 5.48 0.19
CA LEU A 48 9.15 6.61 0.85
C LEU A 48 9.49 6.29 2.30
N LEU A 49 8.54 5.71 3.06
CA LEU A 49 8.78 5.29 4.44
C LEU A 49 9.86 4.22 4.54
N GLN A 50 9.99 3.35 3.54
CA GLN A 50 11.06 2.36 3.48
C GLN A 50 12.41 3.03 3.22
N ALA A 51 12.49 3.95 2.26
CA ALA A 51 13.71 4.69 1.95
C ALA A 51 14.21 5.53 3.16
N LEU A 52 13.29 6.15 3.90
CA LEU A 52 13.62 6.87 5.14
C LEU A 52 14.19 5.94 6.21
N ARG A 53 13.57 4.76 6.41
CA ARG A 53 14.06 3.74 7.35
C ARG A 53 15.45 3.24 6.98
N ASP A 54 15.72 3.02 5.70
CA ASP A 54 17.04 2.55 5.25
C ASP A 54 18.11 3.63 5.36
N SER A 55 17.74 4.89 5.07
CA SER A 55 18.63 6.05 5.32
C SER A 55 18.99 6.17 6.80
N GLN A 56 18.00 6.03 7.69
CA GLN A 56 18.23 6.07 9.14
C GLN A 56 19.19 4.95 9.60
N LYS A 57 19.04 3.72 9.08
CA LYS A 57 19.96 2.61 9.38
C LYS A 57 21.38 2.90 8.89
N LEU A 58 21.54 3.53 7.72
CA LEU A 58 22.86 3.93 7.22
C LEU A 58 23.52 4.95 8.14
N PHE A 59 22.81 6.02 8.54
CA PHE A 59 23.34 6.99 9.48
C PHE A 59 23.75 6.36 10.81
N GLN A 60 22.96 5.43 11.34
CA GLN A 60 23.29 4.69 12.57
C GLN A 60 24.56 3.84 12.43
N ARG A 61 24.80 3.25 11.25
CA ARG A 61 26.03 2.47 10.98
C ARG A 61 27.28 3.32 10.87
N TYR A 62 27.18 4.52 10.29
CA TYR A 62 28.33 5.42 10.13
C TYR A 62 28.59 6.35 11.33
N SER A 63 27.67 6.38 12.31
CA SER A 63 27.83 7.15 13.55
C SER A 63 28.41 6.33 14.72
N ASN A 64 28.74 5.06 14.48
CA ASN A 64 29.47 4.16 15.40
C ASN A 64 30.86 3.87 14.84
#